data_AF-A0A8J3RJR3-F1
#
_entry.id   AF-A0A8J3RJR3-F1
#
_cell.length_a   1.000
_cell.length_b   1.000
_cell.length_c   1.000
_cell.angle_alpha   90.00
_cell.angle_beta   90.00
_cell.angle_gamma   90.00
#
_symmetry.space_group_name_H-M   'P 1'
#
loop_
_entity.id
_entity.type
_entity.pdbx_description
1 polymer ?
#
loop_
_entity_poly.entity_id
_entity_poly.type
_entity_poly.pdbx_seq_one_letter_code
_entity_poly.pdbx_strand_id
1 'polypeptide(L)'
;MSADVPFPRLSGVEVPLGPFANAPAVRPYTEDDREDARQVFHESLRGLPFGVYDQMIVGWLAQTIDPAAVITIASLIERARAAGEQ
;
A
#
# COMPACT_ATOMS: atom_id res chain seq x y z
N MET A 1 3.99 10.09 24.71
CA MET A 1 3.18 8.86 24.67
C MET A 1 2.97 8.53 23.20
N SER A 2 3.69 7.55 22.66
CA SER A 2 3.55 7.14 21.26
C SER A 2 2.33 6.24 21.19
N ALA A 3 1.31 6.64 20.42
CA ALA A 3 0.18 5.77 20.15
C ALA A 3 0.66 4.66 19.21
N ASP A 4 0.54 3.41 19.64
CA ASP A 4 0.67 2.25 18.75
C ASP A 4 -0.36 2.41 17.64
N VAL A 5 0.11 2.71 16.43
CA VAL A 5 -0.74 2.73 15.24
C VAL A 5 -1.01 1.28 14.89
N PRO A 6 -2.27 0.83 14.83
CA PRO A 6 -2.57 -0.53 14.40
C PRO A 6 -2.14 -0.70 12.94
N PHE A 7 -1.30 -1.69 12.66
CA PHE A 7 -0.88 -2.06 11.31
C PHE A 7 -1.61 -3.33 10.88
N PRO A 8 -2.39 -3.33 9.78
CA PRO A 8 -2.72 -4.56 9.09
C PRO A 8 -1.41 -5.10 8.50
N ARG A 9 -1.06 -6.33 8.88
CA ARG A 9 0.04 -7.05 8.22
C ARG A 9 -0.48 -7.58 6.88
N LEU A 10 -0.03 -6.94 5.82
CA LEU A 10 -0.20 -7.43 4.45
C LEU A 10 1.12 -8.10 4.06
N SER A 11 1.10 -9.43 3.98
CA SER A 11 2.25 -10.28 3.60
C SER A 11 3.61 -9.94 4.22
N GLY A 12 3.62 -9.59 5.51
CA GLY A 12 4.86 -9.32 6.26
C GLY A 12 5.36 -7.87 6.17
N VAL A 13 4.71 -7.03 5.38
CA VAL A 13 4.98 -5.59 5.29
C VAL A 13 3.95 -4.84 6.14
N GLU A 14 4.43 -3.96 7.01
CA GLU A 14 3.55 -3.10 7.81
C GLU A 14 3.08 -1.91 6.97
N VAL A 15 1.76 -1.88 6.69
CA VAL A 15 1.14 -0.74 6.02
C VAL A 15 0.62 0.24 7.08
N PRO A 16 1.17 1.46 7.18
CA PRO A 16 0.73 2.41 8.20
C PRO A 16 -0.71 2.87 7.97
N LEU A 17 -1.54 2.75 9.01
CA LEU A 17 -2.90 3.32 9.05
C LEU A 17 -2.96 4.75 9.60
N GLY A 18 -1.84 5.27 10.11
CA GLY A 18 -1.69 6.65 10.58
C GLY A 18 -0.88 7.51 9.60
N PRO A 19 -0.79 8.84 9.82
CA PRO A 19 0.18 9.66 9.11
C PRO A 19 1.59 9.07 9.30
N PHE A 20 2.39 9.04 8.24
CA PHE A 20 3.78 8.57 8.30
C PHE A 20 4.54 9.38 9.35
N ALA A 21 4.94 8.74 10.45
CA ALA A 21 5.67 9.39 11.53
C ALA A 21 7.09 9.78 11.11
N ASN A 22 7.64 9.07 10.12
CA ASN A 22 8.95 9.33 9.52
C ASN A 22 8.82 9.31 8.00
N ALA A 23 9.61 10.14 7.32
CA ALA A 23 9.74 10.05 5.87
C ALA A 23 10.23 8.63 5.49
N PRO A 24 9.73 8.03 4.38
CA PRO A 24 10.28 6.79 3.86
C PRO A 24 11.80 6.91 3.68
N ALA A 25 12.54 5.83 3.95
CA ALA A 25 13.98 5.83 3.83
C ALA A 25 14.39 6.22 2.39
N VAL A 26 15.15 7.30 2.25
CA VAL A 26 15.68 7.76 0.95
C VAL A 26 16.87 6.89 0.59
N ARG A 27 16.61 5.66 0.16
CA ARG A 27 17.59 4.73 -0.39
C ARG A 27 17.10 4.21 -1.74
N PRO A 28 17.99 3.75 -2.63
CA PRO A 28 17.57 2.98 -3.79
C PRO A 28 16.76 1.77 -3.33
N TYR A 29 15.62 1.56 -3.98
CA TYR A 29 14.81 0.36 -3.77
C TYR A 29 15.46 -0.85 -4.43
N THR A 30 15.46 -1.96 -3.71
CA THR A 30 15.83 -3.27 -4.25
C THR A 30 14.66 -3.85 -5.05
N GLU A 31 14.90 -4.94 -5.78
CA GLU A 31 13.78 -5.65 -6.41
C GLU A 31 12.85 -6.29 -5.39
N ASP A 32 13.37 -6.73 -4.25
CA ASP A 32 12.55 -7.23 -3.15
C ASP A 32 11.59 -6.15 -2.64
N ASP A 33 12.05 -4.90 -2.47
CA ASP A 33 11.19 -3.79 -2.05
C ASP A 33 10.05 -3.52 -3.06
N ARG A 34 10.33 -3.74 -4.37
CA ARG A 34 9.33 -3.55 -5.43
C ARG A 34 8.29 -4.65 -5.42
N GLU A 35 8.72 -5.90 -5.24
CA GLU A 35 7.83 -7.04 -5.15
C GLU A 35 6.92 -6.94 -3.92
N ASP A 36 7.50 -6.58 -2.78
CA ASP A 36 6.77 -6.33 -1.53
C ASP A 36 5.72 -5.22 -1.71
N ALA A 37 6.10 -4.09 -2.32
CA ALA A 37 5.16 -3.00 -2.58
C ALA A 37 4.03 -3.41 -3.55
N ARG A 38 4.35 -4.18 -4.60
CA ARG A 38 3.36 -4.72 -5.54
C ARG A 38 2.38 -5.64 -4.83
N GLN A 39 2.86 -6.54 -3.98
CA GLN A 39 2.02 -7.46 -3.23
C GLN A 39 1.08 -6.71 -2.28
N VAL A 40 1.61 -5.77 -1.50
CA VAL A 40 0.82 -4.89 -0.61
C VAL A 40 -0.27 -4.16 -1.38
N PHE A 41 0.06 -3.61 -2.55
CA PHE A 41 -0.90 -2.88 -3.36
C PHE A 41 -2.02 -3.78 -3.86
N HIS A 42 -1.71 -4.96 -4.40
CA HIS A 42 -2.73 -5.92 -4.82
C HIS A 42 -3.64 -6.37 -3.66
N GLU A 43 -3.06 -6.60 -2.48
CA GLU A 43 -3.83 -6.94 -1.28
C GLU A 43 -4.75 -5.79 -0.85
N SER A 44 -4.27 -4.55 -0.93
CA SER A 44 -5.08 -3.38 -0.56
C SER A 44 -6.30 -3.17 -1.46
N LEU A 45 -6.24 -3.67 -2.69
CA LEU A 45 -7.33 -3.58 -3.65
C LEU A 45 -8.28 -4.79 -3.61
N ARG A 46 -8.01 -5.78 -2.75
CA ARG A 46 -8.82 -7.00 -2.64
C ARG A 46 -10.27 -6.66 -2.31
N GLY A 47 -11.19 -7.33 -3.00
CA GLY A 47 -12.64 -7.16 -2.79
C GLY A 47 -13.27 -5.99 -3.56
N LEU A 48 -12.47 -5.20 -4.28
CA LEU A 48 -13.01 -4.18 -5.20
C LEU A 48 -13.47 -4.83 -6.52
N PRO A 49 -14.65 -4.46 -7.05
CA PRO A 49 -15.13 -5.00 -8.32
C PRO A 49 -14.39 -4.32 -9.47
N PHE A 50 -13.32 -4.94 -9.97
CA PHE A 50 -12.52 -4.44 -11.07
C PHE A 50 -12.89 -5.06 -12.41
N GLY A 51 -13.10 -4.18 -13.40
CA GLY A 51 -13.13 -4.57 -14.80
C GLY A 51 -11.73 -4.87 -15.34
N VAL A 52 -11.67 -5.40 -16.56
CA VAL A 52 -10.40 -5.77 -17.23
C VAL A 52 -9.45 -4.58 -17.34
N TYR A 53 -9.96 -3.39 -17.67
CA TYR A 53 -9.14 -2.18 -17.76
C TYR A 53 -8.58 -1.74 -16.41
N ASP A 54 -9.36 -1.84 -15.34
CA ASP A 54 -8.90 -1.49 -14.00
C ASP A 54 -7.75 -2.42 -13.57
N GLN A 55 -7.87 -3.72 -13.87
CA GLN A 55 -6.80 -4.69 -13.59
C GLN A 55 -5.52 -4.38 -14.36
N MET A 56 -5.63 -3.96 -15.63
CA MET A 56 -4.47 -3.54 -16.43
C MET A 56 -3.83 -2.27 -15.87
N ILE A 57 -4.63 -1.29 -15.49
CA ILE A 57 -4.14 -0.04 -14.87
C ILE A 57 -3.43 -0.36 -13.55
N VAL A 58 -4.02 -1.19 -12.69
CA VAL A 58 -3.41 -1.61 -11.42
C VAL A 58 -2.08 -2.33 -11.65
N GLY A 59 -2.03 -3.27 -12.61
CA GLY A 59 -0.79 -3.96 -12.96
C GLY A 59 0.29 -3.01 -13.48
N TRP A 60 -0.09 -2.03 -14.31
CA TRP A 60 0.81 -0.98 -14.78
C TRP A 60 1.31 -0.09 -13.64
N LEU A 61 0.41 0.40 -12.77
CA LEU A 61 0.77 1.23 -11.63
C LEU A 61 1.76 0.51 -10.70
N ALA A 62 1.50 -0.76 -10.40
CA ALA A 62 2.36 -1.59 -9.54
C ALA A 62 3.78 -1.78 -10.09
N GLN A 63 3.94 -1.78 -11.41
CA GLN A 63 5.25 -1.98 -12.07
C GLN A 63 6.00 -0.68 -12.32
N THR A 64 5.28 0.42 -12.52
CA THR A 64 5.87 1.66 -13.07
C THR A 64 6.14 2.72 -12.00
N ILE A 65 5.42 2.67 -10.88
CA ILE A 65 5.54 3.65 -9.80
C ILE A 65 6.62 3.23 -8.79
N ASP A 66 7.24 4.20 -8.11
CA ASP A 66 8.18 3.91 -7.05
C ASP A 66 7.51 3.19 -5.86
N PRO A 67 8.21 2.26 -5.18
CA PRO A 67 7.64 1.51 -4.06
C PRO A 67 7.03 2.37 -2.94
N ALA A 68 7.61 3.52 -2.58
CA ALA A 68 7.04 4.37 -1.53
C ALA A 68 5.70 4.97 -1.94
N ALA A 69 5.55 5.43 -3.18
CA ALA A 69 4.27 5.91 -3.68
C ALA A 69 3.23 4.79 -3.72
N VAL A 70 3.60 3.57 -4.14
CA VAL A 70 2.71 2.40 -4.11
C VAL A 70 2.22 2.11 -2.69
N ILE A 71 3.12 2.04 -1.70
CA ILE A 71 2.77 1.84 -0.29
C ILE A 71 1.89 2.97 0.25
N THR A 72 2.17 4.21 -0.17
CA THR A 72 1.36 5.38 0.22
C THR A 72 -0.06 5.28 -0.31
N ILE A 73 -0.25 4.88 -1.56
CA ILE A 73 -1.57 4.68 -2.16
C ILE A 73 -2.31 3.55 -1.44
N ALA A 74 -1.64 2.41 -1.19
CA ALA A 74 -2.21 1.30 -0.44
C ALA A 74 -2.70 1.74 0.96
N SER A 75 -1.88 2.51 1.68
CA SER A 75 -2.25 3.10 2.98
C SER A 75 -3.46 4.02 2.90
N LEU A 76 -3.60 4.82 1.83
CA LEU A 76 -4.77 5.69 1.64
C LEU A 76 -6.05 4.87 1.41
N ILE A 77 -5.96 3.80 0.62
CA ILE A 77 -7.09 2.90 0.34
C ILE A 77 -7.56 2.21 1.63
N GLU A 78 -6.63 1.65 2.41
CA GLU A 78 -6.98 0.97 3.66
C GLU A 78 -7.62 1.93 4.68
N ARG A 79 -7.10 3.17 4.77
CA ARG A 79 -7.71 4.21 5.63
C ARG A 79 -9.12 4.58 5.17
N ALA A 80 -9.33 4.73 3.86
CA ALA A 80 -10.65 5.04 3.32
C ALA A 80 -11.65 3.90 3.61
N ARG A 81 -11.21 2.64 3.50
CA ARG A 81 -12.03 1.47 3.87
C ARG A 81 -12.41 1.49 5.34
N ALA A 82 -11.42 1.65 6.24
CA ALA A 82 -11.66 1.71 7.68
C ALA A 82 -12.59 2.87 8.10
N ALA A 83 -12.57 3.99 7.38
CA ALA A 83 -13.46 5.12 7.63
C ALA A 83 -14.89 4.87 7.15
N GLY A 84 -15.10 4.03 6.13
CA GLY A 84 -16.41 3.68 5.59
C GLY A 84 -17.12 2.53 6.34
N GLU A 85 -16.41 1.84 7.23
CA GLU A 85 -16.96 0.79 8.12
C GLU A 85 -17.48 1.35 9.47
N GLN A 86 -17.38 2.67 9.68
CA GLN A 86 -17.93 3.39 10.85
C GLN A 86 -19.36 3.91 10.57
#